data_AF-A0A2H0WHI7-F1
#
_entry.id   AF-A0A2H0WHI7-F1
#
_cell.length_a   1.000
_cell.length_b   1.000
_cell.length_c   1.000
_cell.angle_alpha   90.00
_cell.angle_beta   90.00
_cell.angle_gamma   90.00
#
_symmetry.space_group_name_H-M   'P 1'
#
loop_
_entity.id
_entity.type
_entity.pdbx_description
1 polymer ?
#
loop_
_entity_poly.entity_id
_entity_poly.type
_entity_poly.pdbx_seq_one_letter_code
_entity_poly.pdbx_strand_id
1 'polypeptide(L)'
;LGITHSAGNGPFDHWYDLHDMIGYKFLIGNLSVMPILGKAYDYSVAQGAEVQDMIWDVQYDNSETESAIGFLHQTRTSSQEANDAPYAAYRGSSIIGGWKTQHVNVFLSRGFEDVKIKLEAGFESGSTGIGTAAGDEVSLNGYGVALELDFPNPQSKWHWQVRSGIASGDNPSTTNYEGFHFDRNYDVAFMMFNHPLGRYDLFRTANQRSPDRLHCATNATTCGNYATDEALDDEAISNAIYFSPKLFYKMSDQWEWVNSLTWAQLQTNPLEDKGVDPSKDLGFEWDTSFVFKPHDRIMWVNELGFLFPGEAWTGASYRYGNSFTYGFNSKAVISF
;
A
#
# COMPACT_ATOMS: atom_id res chain seq x y z
N LEU A 1 -3.04 -9.92 5.65
CA LEU A 1 -1.80 -9.31 5.14
C LEU A 1 -1.88 -7.80 5.27
N GLY A 2 -3.06 -7.23 5.07
CA GLY A 2 -3.30 -5.81 5.24
C GLY A 2 -2.79 -5.04 4.04
N ILE A 3 -3.12 -5.51 2.83
CA ILE A 3 -2.73 -4.80 1.60
C ILE A 3 -3.65 -3.61 1.33
N THR A 4 -4.85 -3.56 1.91
CA THR A 4 -5.74 -2.39 1.78
C THR A 4 -5.92 -1.66 3.10
N HIS A 5 -6.05 -2.42 4.19
CA HIS A 5 -6.23 -1.87 5.54
C HIS A 5 -5.30 -2.59 6.50
N SER A 6 -4.54 -1.82 7.26
CA SER A 6 -3.75 -2.33 8.37
C SER A 6 -4.33 -1.90 9.71
N ALA A 7 -4.40 -2.87 10.64
CA ALA A 7 -4.78 -2.58 12.01
C ALA A 7 -3.65 -1.94 12.84
N GLY A 8 -2.45 -1.77 12.26
CA GLY A 8 -1.32 -1.13 12.92
C GLY A 8 -0.80 -1.88 14.14
N ASN A 9 -0.98 -3.20 14.18
CA ASN A 9 -0.66 -4.04 15.34
C ASN A 9 0.79 -4.55 15.34
N GLY A 10 1.51 -4.37 14.23
CA GLY A 10 2.91 -4.71 14.11
C GLY A 10 3.79 -3.77 14.95
N PRO A 11 4.95 -4.24 15.46
CA PRO A 11 5.81 -3.43 16.31
C PRO A 11 6.37 -2.15 15.67
N PHE A 12 6.31 -2.03 14.34
CA PHE A 12 6.78 -0.87 13.57
C PHE A 12 5.71 -0.33 12.62
N ASP A 13 4.46 -0.79 12.75
CA ASP A 13 3.36 -0.22 11.99
C ASP A 13 3.10 1.19 12.54
N HIS A 14 3.06 2.17 11.65
CA HIS A 14 2.90 3.58 12.02
C HIS A 14 1.94 4.33 11.11
N TRP A 15 1.50 3.69 10.03
CA TRP A 15 0.41 4.18 9.20
C TRP A 15 -0.90 3.63 9.73
N TYR A 16 -1.80 4.53 10.13
CA TYR A 16 -3.13 4.16 10.61
C TYR A 16 -4.17 4.67 9.62
N ASP A 17 -5.19 3.85 9.38
CA ASP A 17 -6.43 4.34 8.79
C ASP A 17 -7.16 5.19 9.83
N LEU A 18 -7.04 6.51 9.70
CA LEU A 18 -7.69 7.48 10.57
C LEU A 18 -9.11 7.74 10.07
N HIS A 19 -10.09 7.06 10.67
CA HIS A 19 -11.50 7.30 10.42
C HIS A 19 -12.29 7.31 11.73
N ASP A 20 -13.23 8.24 11.85
CA ASP A 20 -14.23 8.18 12.90
C ASP A 20 -15.21 7.05 12.55
N MET A 21 -15.14 5.97 13.33
CA MET A 21 -15.88 4.74 13.03
C MET A 21 -16.62 4.22 14.26
N ILE A 22 -17.82 3.69 14.02
CA ILE A 22 -18.54 2.84 14.96
C ILE A 22 -18.71 1.46 14.36
N GLY A 23 -18.18 0.45 15.04
CA GLY A 23 -18.26 -0.95 14.63
C GLY A 23 -18.89 -1.83 15.70
N TYR A 24 -19.68 -2.81 15.28
CA TYR A 24 -20.25 -3.82 16.18
C TYR A 24 -19.69 -5.19 15.82
N LYS A 25 -18.81 -5.74 16.65
CA LYS A 25 -18.21 -7.07 16.41
C LYS A 25 -19.04 -8.17 17.04
N PHE A 26 -19.62 -9.02 16.21
CA PHE A 26 -20.30 -10.24 16.61
C PHE A 26 -19.33 -11.42 16.52
N LEU A 27 -19.24 -12.22 17.59
CA LEU A 27 -18.38 -13.40 17.67
C LEU A 27 -19.23 -14.66 17.77
N ILE A 28 -19.05 -15.58 16.84
CA ILE A 28 -19.79 -16.86 16.76
C ILE A 28 -18.75 -17.97 16.60
N GLY A 29 -18.22 -18.44 17.72
CA GLY A 29 -17.09 -19.37 17.73
C GLY A 29 -15.87 -18.75 17.04
N ASN A 30 -15.40 -19.38 15.97
CA ASN A 30 -14.26 -18.95 15.16
C ASN A 30 -14.64 -17.93 14.07
N LEU A 31 -15.93 -17.64 13.89
CA LEU A 31 -16.41 -16.63 12.94
C LEU A 31 -16.64 -15.30 13.66
N SER A 32 -16.20 -14.21 13.05
CA SER A 32 -16.56 -12.87 13.44
C SER A 32 -17.17 -12.11 12.26
N VAL A 33 -18.18 -11.29 12.57
CA VAL A 33 -18.83 -10.38 11.62
C VAL A 33 -18.85 -9.01 12.26
N MET A 34 -18.38 -8.00 11.55
CA MET A 34 -18.25 -6.64 12.05
C MET A 34 -18.73 -5.66 10.98
N PRO A 35 -20.02 -5.27 10.98
CA PRO A 35 -20.45 -4.05 10.32
C PRO A 35 -19.80 -2.84 11.01
N ILE A 36 -19.32 -1.92 10.19
CA ILE A 36 -18.73 -0.65 10.60
C ILE A 36 -19.38 0.46 9.77
N LEU A 37 -19.72 1.55 10.45
CA LEU A 37 -20.09 2.80 9.82
C LEU A 37 -18.99 3.80 10.12
N GLY A 38 -18.39 4.33 9.07
CA GLY A 38 -17.34 5.32 9.12
C GLY A 38 -17.80 6.65 8.56
N LYS A 39 -17.22 7.73 9.10
CA LYS A 39 -17.38 9.07 8.59
C LYS A 39 -15.99 9.64 8.35
N ALA A 40 -15.71 9.95 7.08
CA ALA A 40 -14.37 10.37 6.66
C ALA A 40 -14.23 11.90 6.62
N TYR A 41 -15.29 12.61 6.23
CA TYR A 41 -15.27 14.05 6.04
C TYR A 41 -16.66 14.68 6.21
N ASP A 42 -16.67 15.89 6.76
CA ASP A 42 -17.85 16.76 6.91
C ASP A 42 -17.63 18.08 6.16
N TYR A 43 -18.39 18.29 5.09
CA TYR A 43 -18.39 19.59 4.41
C TYR A 43 -19.22 20.62 5.19
N SER A 44 -20.33 20.19 5.78
CA SER A 44 -21.18 21.03 6.61
C SER A 44 -22.03 20.22 7.58
N VAL A 45 -22.60 20.87 8.60
CA VAL A 45 -23.56 20.24 9.53
C VAL A 45 -24.92 19.92 8.91
N ALA A 46 -25.13 20.25 7.62
CA ALA A 46 -26.36 19.94 6.91
C ALA A 46 -26.43 18.45 6.56
N GLN A 47 -27.65 17.90 6.61
CA GLN A 47 -27.88 16.48 6.30
C GLN A 47 -27.46 16.17 4.86
N GLY A 48 -26.64 15.12 4.68
CA GLY A 48 -26.18 14.65 3.37
C GLY A 48 -24.93 15.35 2.83
N ALA A 49 -24.33 16.29 3.58
CA ALA A 49 -23.08 16.97 3.22
C ALA A 49 -21.84 16.28 3.83
N GLU A 50 -21.80 14.95 3.75
CA GLU A 50 -20.77 14.11 4.38
C GLU A 50 -20.27 13.01 3.45
N VAL A 51 -19.03 12.56 3.70
CA VAL A 51 -18.45 11.36 3.11
C VAL A 51 -18.61 10.22 4.12
N GLN A 52 -19.35 9.18 3.71
CA GLN A 52 -19.65 8.03 4.55
C GLN A 52 -18.99 6.77 4.00
N ASP A 53 -18.53 5.92 4.92
CA ASP A 53 -18.04 4.58 4.64
C ASP A 53 -18.95 3.55 5.32
N MET A 54 -19.41 2.54 4.57
CA MET A 54 -20.05 1.36 5.12
C MET A 54 -19.13 0.17 4.88
N ILE A 55 -18.65 -0.44 5.96
CA ILE A 55 -17.68 -1.54 5.89
C ILE A 55 -18.29 -2.79 6.51
N TRP A 56 -18.08 -3.92 5.85
CA TRP A 56 -18.42 -5.25 6.33
C TRP A 56 -17.13 -6.05 6.42
N ASP A 57 -16.73 -6.39 7.63
CA ASP A 57 -15.58 -7.26 7.89
C ASP A 57 -16.07 -8.60 8.43
N VAL A 58 -15.82 -9.67 7.66
CA VAL A 58 -16.20 -11.04 8.00
C VAL A 58 -14.93 -11.88 8.04
N GLN A 59 -14.63 -12.44 9.21
CA GLN A 59 -13.41 -13.21 9.41
C GLN A 59 -13.71 -14.53 10.08
N TYR A 60 -13.28 -15.61 9.47
CA TYR A 60 -13.12 -16.90 10.13
C TYR A 60 -11.65 -17.06 10.51
N ASP A 61 -11.37 -17.37 11.77
CA ASP A 61 -10.02 -17.64 12.26
C ASP A 61 -10.03 -18.87 13.18
N ASN A 62 -9.25 -19.88 12.81
CA ASN A 62 -9.06 -21.09 13.58
C ASN A 62 -7.57 -21.28 13.89
N SER A 63 -7.18 -20.86 15.10
CA SER A 63 -5.81 -20.95 15.59
C SER A 63 -5.28 -22.38 15.70
N GLU A 64 -6.14 -23.38 15.93
CA GLU A 64 -5.71 -24.79 16.05
C GLU A 64 -5.22 -25.36 14.71
N THR A 65 -5.78 -24.87 13.61
CA THR A 65 -5.43 -25.30 12.25
C THR A 65 -4.71 -24.22 11.46
N GLU A 66 -4.32 -23.13 12.13
CA GLU A 66 -3.72 -21.92 11.56
C GLU A 66 -4.43 -21.47 10.26
N SER A 67 -5.76 -21.55 10.25
CA SER A 67 -6.57 -21.30 9.07
C SER A 67 -7.39 -20.04 9.28
N ALA A 68 -7.29 -19.12 8.33
CA ALA A 68 -8.11 -17.92 8.34
C ALA A 68 -8.68 -17.63 6.96
N ILE A 69 -9.90 -17.12 6.94
CA ILE A 69 -10.57 -16.59 5.76
C ILE A 69 -11.13 -15.22 6.15
N GLY A 70 -10.73 -14.18 5.44
CA GLY A 70 -11.25 -12.84 5.62
C GLY A 70 -11.97 -12.36 4.38
N PHE A 71 -13.06 -11.65 4.57
CA PHE A 71 -13.75 -10.89 3.54
C PHE A 71 -14.03 -9.50 4.10
N LEU A 72 -13.51 -8.48 3.43
CA LEU A 72 -13.79 -7.08 3.75
C LEU A 72 -14.43 -6.42 2.54
N HIS A 73 -15.56 -5.76 2.75
CA HIS A 73 -16.21 -4.95 1.74
C HIS A 73 -16.49 -3.56 2.30
N GLN A 74 -15.87 -2.53 1.74
CA GLN A 74 -16.13 -1.14 2.03
C GLN A 74 -16.86 -0.51 0.85
N THR A 75 -17.89 0.27 1.15
CA THR A 75 -18.52 1.18 0.18
C THR A 75 -18.36 2.61 0.69
N ARG A 76 -17.77 3.48 -0.12
CA ARG A 76 -17.69 4.91 0.15
C ARG A 76 -18.72 5.66 -0.67
N THR A 77 -19.44 6.59 -0.06
CA THR A 77 -20.39 7.47 -0.75
C THR A 77 -20.28 8.92 -0.30
N SER A 78 -20.46 9.87 -1.21
CA SER A 78 -20.61 11.30 -0.90
C SER A 78 -21.65 11.96 -1.82
N SER A 79 -22.16 13.12 -1.40
CA SER A 79 -22.80 14.06 -2.33
C SER A 79 -21.74 14.78 -3.19
N GLN A 80 -22.15 15.53 -4.20
CA GLN A 80 -21.22 16.34 -4.99
C GLN A 80 -20.54 17.42 -4.15
N GLU A 81 -21.29 18.08 -3.26
CA GLU A 81 -20.80 19.15 -2.39
C GLU A 81 -19.83 18.63 -1.33
N ALA A 82 -19.99 17.37 -0.92
CA ALA A 82 -19.14 16.73 0.07
C ALA A 82 -18.00 15.91 -0.54
N ASN A 83 -17.91 15.79 -1.88
CA ASN A 83 -16.88 15.01 -2.54
C ASN A 83 -15.50 15.61 -2.23
N ASP A 84 -14.70 14.88 -1.45
CA ASP A 84 -13.40 15.29 -0.95
C ASP A 84 -12.24 14.79 -1.83
N ALA A 85 -12.54 14.27 -3.01
CA ALA A 85 -11.54 13.67 -3.86
C ALA A 85 -10.52 14.68 -4.39
N PRO A 86 -9.21 14.41 -4.27
CA PRO A 86 -8.17 15.24 -4.86
C PRO A 86 -8.18 15.07 -6.39
N TYR A 87 -9.05 15.80 -7.09
CA TYR A 87 -9.31 15.61 -8.52
C TYR A 87 -8.05 15.64 -9.39
N ALA A 88 -7.06 16.47 -9.05
CA ALA A 88 -5.78 16.53 -9.78
C ALA A 88 -4.98 15.22 -9.67
N ALA A 89 -5.04 14.52 -8.53
CA ALA A 89 -4.33 13.27 -8.33
C ALA A 89 -4.94 12.12 -9.15
N TYR A 90 -6.24 12.20 -9.45
CA TYR A 90 -6.97 11.29 -10.34
C TYR A 90 -7.01 11.80 -11.80
N ARG A 91 -6.15 12.76 -12.17
CA ARG A 91 -6.07 13.39 -13.51
C ARG A 91 -7.36 14.09 -13.97
N GLY A 92 -8.23 14.44 -13.05
CA GLY A 92 -9.40 15.27 -13.31
C GLY A 92 -9.09 16.76 -13.27
N SER A 93 -10.08 17.56 -13.67
CA SER A 93 -10.06 19.02 -13.62
C SER A 93 -11.07 19.63 -12.67
N SER A 94 -12.11 18.88 -12.28
CA SER A 94 -13.19 19.38 -11.42
C SER A 94 -14.02 18.26 -10.82
N ILE A 95 -14.70 18.54 -9.71
CA ILE A 95 -15.76 17.70 -9.15
C ILE A 95 -17.06 17.97 -9.92
N ILE A 96 -17.62 16.94 -10.55
CA ILE A 96 -18.86 17.00 -11.36
C ILE A 96 -20.01 16.18 -10.78
N GLY A 97 -19.75 15.38 -9.73
CA GLY A 97 -20.74 14.52 -9.09
C GLY A 97 -20.29 14.05 -7.70
N GLY A 98 -21.13 13.27 -7.05
CA GLY A 98 -20.78 12.61 -5.79
C GLY A 98 -19.86 11.40 -6.00
N TRP A 99 -19.12 11.04 -4.96
CA TRP A 99 -18.24 9.87 -4.95
C TRP A 99 -19.06 8.61 -4.63
N LYS A 100 -18.81 7.51 -5.34
CA LYS A 100 -19.38 6.19 -5.02
C LYS A 100 -18.43 5.07 -5.45
N THR A 101 -17.70 4.53 -4.49
CA THR A 101 -16.74 3.44 -4.75
C THR A 101 -16.92 2.28 -3.79
N GLN A 102 -16.35 1.15 -4.18
CA GLN A 102 -16.29 -0.06 -3.38
C GLN A 102 -14.87 -0.62 -3.37
N HIS A 103 -14.43 -1.07 -2.20
CA HIS A 103 -13.22 -1.86 -2.01
C HIS A 103 -13.62 -3.24 -1.51
N VAL A 104 -13.14 -4.29 -2.17
CA VAL A 104 -13.36 -5.68 -1.77
C VAL A 104 -12.02 -6.33 -1.54
N ASN A 105 -11.83 -6.92 -0.37
CA ASN A 105 -10.65 -7.69 -0.01
C ASN A 105 -11.02 -9.11 0.39
N VAL A 106 -10.28 -10.07 -0.14
CA VAL A 106 -10.36 -11.47 0.23
C VAL A 106 -9.02 -11.89 0.77
N PHE A 107 -9.02 -12.46 1.98
CA PHE A 107 -7.84 -12.97 2.64
C PHE A 107 -8.00 -14.47 2.89
N LEU A 108 -6.92 -15.23 2.67
CA LEU A 108 -6.84 -16.66 2.94
C LEU A 108 -5.51 -16.94 3.63
N SER A 109 -5.53 -17.73 4.69
CA SER A 109 -4.35 -18.24 5.37
C SER A 109 -4.53 -19.70 5.71
N ARG A 110 -3.45 -20.48 5.56
CA ARG A 110 -3.38 -21.86 6.03
C ARG A 110 -1.97 -22.19 6.47
N GLY A 111 -1.83 -22.63 7.72
CA GLY A 111 -0.62 -23.26 8.22
C GLY A 111 -0.63 -24.77 8.01
N PHE A 112 0.50 -25.28 7.57
CA PHE A 112 0.92 -26.67 7.64
C PHE A 112 2.19 -26.73 8.50
N GLU A 113 2.65 -27.95 8.83
CA GLU A 113 3.83 -28.13 9.67
C GLU A 113 5.09 -27.46 9.08
N ASP A 114 5.32 -27.65 7.78
CA ASP A 114 6.54 -27.18 7.08
C ASP A 114 6.35 -25.90 6.26
N VAL A 115 5.09 -25.44 6.08
CA VAL A 115 4.80 -24.27 5.26
C VAL A 115 3.53 -23.57 5.72
N LYS A 116 3.56 -22.23 5.77
CA LYS A 116 2.38 -21.40 5.96
C LYS A 116 2.17 -20.56 4.72
N ILE A 117 0.93 -20.52 4.26
CA ILE A 117 0.52 -19.82 3.05
C ILE A 117 -0.46 -18.73 3.46
N LYS A 118 -0.22 -17.50 3.00
CA LYS A 118 -1.14 -16.37 3.13
C LYS A 118 -1.33 -15.72 1.78
N LEU A 119 -2.57 -15.45 1.41
CA LEU A 119 -2.95 -14.78 0.17
C LEU A 119 -3.94 -13.67 0.52
N GLU A 120 -3.74 -12.49 -0.04
CA GLU A 120 -4.73 -11.41 0.01
C GLU A 120 -4.92 -10.85 -1.40
N ALA A 121 -6.17 -10.62 -1.79
CA ALA A 121 -6.53 -9.99 -3.05
C ALA A 121 -7.51 -8.85 -2.77
N GLY A 122 -7.18 -7.66 -3.24
CA GLY A 122 -7.96 -6.43 -3.12
C GLY A 122 -8.41 -5.93 -4.49
N PHE A 123 -9.62 -5.38 -4.55
CA PHE A 123 -10.21 -4.81 -5.75
C PHE A 123 -10.90 -3.50 -5.41
N GLU A 124 -10.69 -2.49 -6.23
CA GLU A 124 -11.30 -1.17 -6.10
C GLU A 124 -12.08 -0.85 -7.37
N SER A 125 -13.32 -0.36 -7.22
CA SER A 125 -14.11 0.09 -8.38
C SER A 125 -15.14 1.15 -8.02
N GLY A 126 -15.57 1.92 -9.01
CA GLY A 126 -16.72 2.82 -8.89
C GLY A 126 -16.48 4.20 -9.50
N SER A 127 -17.42 5.10 -9.26
CA SER A 127 -17.41 6.47 -9.78
C SER A 127 -16.76 7.40 -8.77
N THR A 128 -15.80 8.21 -9.21
CA THR A 128 -15.18 9.22 -8.33
C THR A 128 -16.00 10.51 -8.25
N GLY A 129 -16.94 10.75 -9.19
CA GLY A 129 -17.57 12.05 -9.34
C GLY A 129 -16.62 13.15 -9.84
N ILE A 130 -15.41 12.80 -10.28
CA ILE A 130 -14.42 13.70 -10.87
C ILE A 130 -14.57 13.71 -12.39
N GLY A 131 -14.57 14.89 -12.99
CA GLY A 131 -14.58 15.10 -14.44
C GLY A 131 -13.21 15.46 -14.98
N THR A 132 -12.87 14.94 -16.15
CA THR A 132 -11.75 15.40 -16.97
C THR A 132 -12.07 16.76 -17.61
N ALA A 133 -11.07 17.39 -18.23
CA ALA A 133 -11.27 18.65 -18.98
C ALA A 133 -12.27 18.50 -20.15
N ALA A 134 -12.46 17.28 -20.66
CA ALA A 134 -13.44 16.96 -21.68
C ALA A 134 -14.86 16.73 -21.12
N GLY A 135 -15.01 16.66 -19.79
CA GLY A 135 -16.27 16.39 -19.10
C GLY A 135 -16.55 14.90 -18.86
N ASP A 136 -15.66 13.99 -19.28
CA ASP A 136 -15.78 12.57 -19.00
C ASP A 136 -15.51 12.28 -17.53
N GLU A 137 -16.31 11.39 -16.92
CA GLU A 137 -16.12 10.97 -15.53
C GLU A 137 -14.93 10.00 -15.39
N VAL A 138 -14.08 10.26 -14.40
CA VAL A 138 -13.00 9.34 -13.99
C VAL A 138 -13.59 8.27 -13.08
N SER A 139 -13.52 7.00 -13.48
CA SER A 139 -13.88 5.87 -12.62
C SER A 139 -12.65 5.19 -12.04
N LEU A 140 -12.81 4.49 -10.91
CA LEU A 140 -11.79 3.63 -10.33
C LEU A 140 -11.92 2.20 -10.83
N ASN A 141 -10.78 1.57 -11.08
CA ASN A 141 -10.68 0.16 -11.44
C ASN A 141 -9.29 -0.40 -11.13
N GLY A 142 -8.99 -0.56 -9.84
CA GLY A 142 -7.70 -1.04 -9.35
C GLY A 142 -7.78 -2.47 -8.79
N TYR A 143 -6.67 -3.19 -8.78
CA TYR A 143 -6.54 -4.45 -8.07
C TYR A 143 -5.13 -4.69 -7.53
N GLY A 144 -5.06 -5.45 -6.44
CA GLY A 144 -3.83 -5.86 -5.79
C GLY A 144 -3.89 -7.31 -5.34
N VAL A 145 -2.79 -8.03 -5.42
CA VAL A 145 -2.67 -9.39 -4.89
C VAL A 145 -1.31 -9.56 -4.22
N ALA A 146 -1.30 -10.10 -3.00
CA ALA A 146 -0.09 -10.46 -2.27
C ALA A 146 -0.14 -11.92 -1.81
N LEU A 147 0.97 -12.63 -1.98
CA LEU A 147 1.21 -13.98 -1.53
C LEU A 147 2.42 -13.99 -0.59
N GLU A 148 2.26 -14.61 0.57
CA GLU A 148 3.36 -14.92 1.47
C GLU A 148 3.43 -16.43 1.69
N LEU A 149 4.62 -16.98 1.47
CA LEU A 149 4.99 -18.34 1.82
C LEU A 149 6.03 -18.28 2.92
N ASP A 150 5.75 -18.90 4.06
CA ASP A 150 6.63 -18.98 5.21
C ASP A 150 7.02 -20.44 5.40
N PHE A 151 8.31 -20.74 5.48
CA PHE A 151 8.84 -22.09 5.65
C PHE A 151 9.50 -22.21 7.04
N PRO A 152 8.70 -22.40 8.10
CA PRO A 152 9.22 -22.51 9.45
C PRO A 152 10.04 -23.80 9.60
N ASN A 153 11.20 -23.71 10.22
CA ASN A 153 11.97 -24.88 10.65
C ASN A 153 12.48 -24.65 12.07
N PRO A 154 11.71 -25.06 13.10
CA PRO A 154 12.06 -24.80 14.51
C PRO A 154 13.38 -25.42 14.96
N GLN A 155 13.89 -26.43 14.24
CA GLN A 155 15.16 -27.09 14.55
C GLN A 155 16.36 -26.39 13.90
N SER A 156 16.12 -25.46 12.98
CA SER A 156 17.14 -24.73 12.24
C SER A 156 17.33 -23.33 12.80
N LYS A 157 18.55 -22.80 12.68
CA LYS A 157 18.80 -21.35 12.85
C LYS A 157 18.34 -20.54 11.65
N TRP A 158 18.02 -21.20 10.54
CA TRP A 158 17.58 -20.60 9.29
C TRP A 158 16.07 -20.72 9.13
N HIS A 159 15.46 -19.63 8.72
CA HIS A 159 14.05 -19.53 8.36
C HIS A 159 13.92 -18.77 7.04
N TRP A 160 12.99 -19.21 6.19
CA TRP A 160 12.78 -18.65 4.86
C TRP A 160 11.35 -18.14 4.72
N GLN A 161 11.22 -16.97 4.11
CA GLN A 161 9.95 -16.44 3.67
C GLN A 161 10.07 -16.01 2.22
N VAL A 162 8.99 -16.14 1.45
CA VAL A 162 8.88 -15.60 0.10
C VAL A 162 7.65 -14.72 0.08
N ARG A 163 7.83 -13.45 -0.30
CA ARG A 163 6.71 -12.54 -0.59
C ARG A 163 6.70 -12.24 -2.07
N SER A 164 5.52 -12.27 -2.67
CA SER A 164 5.35 -11.87 -4.06
C SER A 164 4.00 -11.19 -4.21
N GLY A 165 3.88 -10.28 -5.15
CA GLY A 165 2.62 -9.62 -5.37
C GLY A 165 2.61 -8.77 -6.61
N ILE A 166 1.43 -8.25 -6.89
CA ILE A 166 1.14 -7.38 -8.01
C ILE A 166 0.16 -6.31 -7.53
N ALA A 167 0.42 -5.06 -7.90
CA ALA A 167 -0.48 -3.95 -7.73
C ALA A 167 -0.68 -3.29 -9.10
N SER A 168 -1.93 -3.11 -9.50
CA SER A 168 -2.25 -2.45 -10.77
C SER A 168 -1.74 -1.02 -10.75
N GLY A 169 -1.33 -0.54 -11.93
CA GLY A 169 -0.82 0.80 -12.12
C GLY A 169 -1.78 1.62 -12.95
N ASP A 170 -1.83 2.90 -12.62
CA ASP A 170 -2.63 3.90 -13.29
C ASP A 170 -2.05 4.22 -14.68
N ASN A 171 -2.81 3.98 -15.76
CA ASN A 171 -2.36 4.29 -17.13
C ASN A 171 -2.76 5.72 -17.50
N PRO A 172 -1.81 6.66 -17.70
CA PRO A 172 -2.17 8.06 -17.94
C PRO A 172 -2.82 8.34 -19.30
N SER A 173 -2.88 7.35 -20.21
CA SER A 173 -3.59 7.47 -21.50
C SER A 173 -5.09 7.13 -21.44
N THR A 174 -5.57 6.57 -20.33
CA THR A 174 -6.98 6.20 -20.15
C THR A 174 -7.72 7.24 -19.32
N THR A 175 -9.05 7.25 -19.46
CA THR A 175 -9.92 8.13 -18.65
C THR A 175 -10.02 7.66 -17.20
N ASN A 176 -9.99 6.35 -16.96
CA ASN A 176 -10.15 5.76 -15.63
C ASN A 176 -8.85 5.76 -14.85
N TYR A 177 -8.96 5.76 -13.53
CA TYR A 177 -7.83 5.55 -12.65
C TYR A 177 -7.72 4.06 -12.30
N GLU A 178 -6.64 3.42 -12.73
CA GLU A 178 -6.42 1.97 -12.55
C GLU A 178 -5.34 1.64 -11.52
N GLY A 179 -4.80 2.62 -10.82
CA GLY A 179 -3.82 2.40 -9.76
C GLY A 179 -4.47 1.69 -8.57
N PHE A 180 -3.74 0.73 -8.00
CA PHE A 180 -4.07 0.16 -6.69
C PHE A 180 -2.88 0.35 -5.77
N HIS A 181 -3.12 0.84 -4.57
CA HIS A 181 -2.08 1.12 -3.59
C HIS A 181 -2.15 0.11 -2.48
N PHE A 182 -1.01 -0.50 -2.16
CA PHE A 182 -0.94 -1.29 -0.94
C PHE A 182 -0.88 -0.34 0.27
N ASP A 183 -1.43 -0.79 1.40
CA ASP A 183 -1.21 -0.14 2.68
C ASP A 183 0.30 -0.04 2.95
N ARG A 184 0.74 1.11 3.47
CA ARG A 184 2.17 1.40 3.67
C ARG A 184 2.82 0.55 4.75
N ASN A 185 2.04 -0.08 5.63
CA ASN A 185 2.59 -1.06 6.56
C ASN A 185 2.92 -2.40 5.87
N TYR A 186 2.45 -2.62 4.62
CA TYR A 186 2.83 -3.80 3.84
C TYR A 186 4.23 -3.62 3.22
N ASP A 187 5.24 -3.81 4.05
CA ASP A 187 6.65 -3.57 3.70
C ASP A 187 7.32 -4.79 3.04
N VAL A 188 7.84 -4.57 1.83
CA VAL A 188 8.54 -5.59 1.03
C VAL A 188 10.01 -5.21 0.78
N ALA A 189 10.28 -3.95 0.47
CA ALA A 189 11.60 -3.39 0.17
C ALA A 189 11.71 -1.98 0.77
N PHE A 190 12.75 -1.76 1.56
CA PHE A 190 12.95 -0.56 2.36
C PHE A 190 13.04 0.73 1.52
N MET A 191 13.80 0.74 0.43
CA MET A 191 14.01 1.90 -0.44
C MET A 191 13.02 1.97 -1.60
N MET A 192 12.81 0.87 -2.32
CA MET A 192 12.07 0.85 -3.58
C MET A 192 10.60 1.21 -3.42
N PHE A 193 9.95 0.78 -2.32
CA PHE A 193 8.49 0.90 -2.17
C PHE A 193 8.04 1.76 -1.00
N ASN A 194 8.95 2.20 -0.12
CA ASN A 194 8.61 3.04 1.03
C ASN A 194 9.11 4.49 0.84
N HIS A 195 10.17 4.68 0.05
CA HIS A 195 10.74 5.99 -0.23
C HIS A 195 10.44 6.47 -1.65
N PRO A 196 9.87 7.67 -1.83
CA PRO A 196 9.70 8.27 -3.16
C PRO A 196 11.06 8.58 -3.76
N LEU A 197 11.45 7.83 -4.79
CA LEU A 197 12.75 7.98 -5.45
C LEU A 197 12.57 8.42 -6.91
N GLY A 198 13.68 8.84 -7.53
CA GLY A 198 13.69 9.20 -8.95
C GLY A 198 13.16 10.61 -9.23
N ARG A 199 13.05 10.94 -10.53
CA ARG A 199 12.67 12.28 -11.02
C ARG A 199 11.21 12.40 -11.44
N TYR A 200 10.46 11.30 -11.39
CA TYR A 200 9.05 11.24 -11.74
C TYR A 200 8.38 10.07 -11.01
N ASP A 201 7.06 10.12 -10.94
CA ASP A 201 6.26 9.13 -10.23
C ASP A 201 6.14 7.82 -11.04
N LEU A 202 7.02 6.86 -10.75
CA LEU A 202 7.02 5.52 -11.36
C LEU A 202 5.81 4.70 -10.92
N PHE A 203 5.47 4.79 -9.63
CA PHE A 203 4.46 3.97 -8.99
C PHE A 203 3.05 4.57 -9.08
N ARG A 204 2.93 5.84 -9.50
CA ARG A 204 1.66 6.57 -9.66
C ARG A 204 0.90 6.68 -8.33
N THR A 205 1.61 7.04 -7.27
CA THR A 205 1.11 7.12 -5.89
C THR A 205 0.85 8.55 -5.42
N ALA A 206 0.88 9.52 -6.33
CA ALA A 206 0.56 10.92 -6.09
C ALA A 206 -0.64 11.17 -5.14
N ASN A 207 -1.74 10.42 -5.32
CA ASN A 207 -2.96 10.54 -4.50
C ASN A 207 -2.76 10.10 -3.04
N GLN A 208 -1.81 9.21 -2.76
CA GLN A 208 -1.44 8.76 -1.42
C GLN A 208 -0.43 9.69 -0.75
N ARG A 209 0.42 10.36 -1.56
CA ARG A 209 1.49 11.26 -1.10
C ARG A 209 1.03 12.70 -0.83
N SER A 210 -0.15 13.13 -1.27
CA SER A 210 -0.53 14.55 -1.20
C SER A 210 -0.97 15.00 0.21
N PRO A 211 -0.39 16.08 0.77
CA PRO A 211 -0.69 16.55 2.13
C PRO A 211 -1.97 17.38 2.26
N ASP A 212 -2.61 17.77 1.15
CA ASP A 212 -3.69 18.76 1.21
C ASP A 212 -4.92 18.36 0.39
N ARG A 213 -5.85 17.66 1.06
CA ARG A 213 -7.17 17.33 0.51
C ARG A 213 -8.11 18.55 0.43
N LEU A 214 -7.79 19.68 1.08
CA LEU A 214 -8.75 20.79 1.31
C LEU A 214 -8.39 22.11 0.62
N HIS A 215 -7.11 22.44 0.37
CA HIS A 215 -6.72 23.72 -0.26
C HIS A 215 -6.28 23.61 -1.72
N CYS A 216 -6.45 22.44 -2.34
CA CYS A 216 -6.27 22.30 -3.80
C CYS A 216 -7.43 22.89 -4.64
N ALA A 217 -8.41 23.50 -3.99
CA ALA A 217 -9.51 24.20 -4.61
C ALA A 217 -9.36 25.71 -4.41
N THR A 218 -8.62 26.38 -5.32
CA THR A 218 -8.84 27.77 -5.82
C THR A 218 -7.52 28.37 -6.30
N ASN A 219 -7.25 28.29 -7.62
CA ASN A 219 -6.23 29.11 -8.31
C ASN A 219 -4.76 28.93 -7.88
N ALA A 220 -4.24 27.71 -7.80
CA ALA A 220 -2.80 27.51 -7.77
C ALA A 220 -2.37 26.47 -8.81
N THR A 221 -1.50 26.90 -9.71
CA THR A 221 -0.71 26.12 -10.67
C THR A 221 0.27 25.12 -10.02
N THR A 222 0.07 24.80 -8.73
CA THR A 222 0.98 24.08 -7.85
C THR A 222 0.22 23.35 -6.74
N CYS A 223 -0.68 22.43 -7.08
CA CYS A 223 -0.85 21.26 -6.23
C CYS A 223 0.28 20.30 -6.61
N GLY A 224 1.49 20.62 -6.14
CA GLY A 224 2.58 19.68 -6.25
C GLY A 224 2.24 18.52 -5.34
N ASN A 225 2.20 17.29 -5.89
CA ASN A 225 2.57 16.14 -5.08
C ASN A 225 3.87 16.51 -4.37
N TYR A 226 4.10 16.06 -3.12
CA TYR A 226 5.42 16.20 -2.54
C TYR A 226 6.43 15.77 -3.60
N ALA A 227 7.35 16.68 -3.91
CA ALA A 227 8.44 16.32 -4.79
C ALA A 227 9.12 15.10 -4.16
N THR A 228 9.65 14.19 -4.98
CA THR A 228 10.22 12.94 -4.48
C THR A 228 11.30 13.17 -3.42
N ASP A 229 11.89 14.37 -3.37
CA ASP A 229 12.87 14.82 -2.37
C ASP A 229 12.28 15.43 -1.07
N GLU A 230 10.97 15.59 -0.96
CA GLU A 230 10.29 16.15 0.23
C GLU A 230 9.50 15.13 1.05
N ALA A 231 9.25 13.94 0.49
CA ALA A 231 8.53 12.84 1.13
C ALA A 231 9.50 11.78 1.66
N LEU A 232 9.32 11.37 2.92
CA LEU A 232 10.32 10.56 3.63
C LEU A 232 9.93 9.10 3.81
N ASP A 233 8.64 8.73 3.84
CA ASP A 233 8.18 7.33 3.96
C ASP A 233 6.75 7.20 3.40
N ASP A 234 6.49 7.94 2.32
CA ASP A 234 5.13 8.12 1.78
C ASP A 234 4.89 7.34 0.50
N GLU A 235 5.84 6.51 0.07
CA GLU A 235 5.64 5.64 -1.09
C GLU A 235 4.82 4.41 -0.73
N ALA A 236 4.25 3.76 -1.75
CA ALA A 236 3.58 2.48 -1.58
C ALA A 236 3.79 1.58 -2.79
N ILE A 237 3.55 0.28 -2.58
CA ILE A 237 3.52 -0.68 -3.68
C ILE A 237 2.32 -0.36 -4.57
N SER A 238 2.59 0.13 -5.77
CA SER A 238 1.64 0.36 -6.85
C SER A 238 2.33 0.25 -8.20
N ASN A 239 1.57 0.01 -9.27
CA ASN A 239 2.12 -0.16 -10.62
C ASN A 239 3.30 -1.15 -10.69
N ALA A 240 3.27 -2.24 -9.91
CA ALA A 240 4.43 -3.12 -9.78
C ALA A 240 4.02 -4.59 -9.67
N ILE A 241 4.83 -5.46 -10.24
CA ILE A 241 4.95 -6.87 -9.81
C ILE A 241 6.28 -7.03 -9.09
N TYR A 242 6.29 -7.76 -7.98
CA TYR A 242 7.49 -7.99 -7.19
C TYR A 242 7.64 -9.42 -6.73
N PHE A 243 8.89 -9.80 -6.49
CA PHE A 243 9.29 -11.06 -5.86
C PHE A 243 10.40 -10.77 -4.85
N SER A 244 10.21 -11.23 -3.61
CA SER A 244 11.02 -10.85 -2.46
C SER A 244 11.23 -12.03 -1.51
N PRO A 245 12.19 -12.92 -1.79
CA PRO A 245 12.69 -13.88 -0.81
C PRO A 245 13.33 -13.15 0.38
N LYS A 246 13.03 -13.63 1.58
CA LYS A 246 13.60 -13.21 2.85
C LYS A 246 14.24 -14.41 3.55
N LEU A 247 15.43 -14.20 4.09
CA LEU A 247 16.22 -15.18 4.82
C LEU A 247 16.50 -14.66 6.22
N PHE A 248 16.13 -15.44 7.22
CA PHE A 248 16.33 -15.14 8.63
C PHE A 248 17.38 -16.10 9.18
N TYR A 249 18.36 -15.55 9.89
CA TYR A 249 19.40 -16.31 10.58
C TYR A 249 19.42 -15.93 12.06
N LYS A 250 18.98 -16.86 12.91
CA LYS A 250 19.04 -16.73 14.37
C LYS A 250 20.49 -16.94 14.85
N MET A 251 21.22 -15.85 15.02
CA MET A 251 22.61 -15.87 15.49
C MET A 251 22.70 -16.34 16.95
N SER A 252 21.83 -15.79 17.80
CA SER A 252 21.66 -16.16 19.22
C SER A 252 20.21 -15.98 19.65
N ASP A 253 19.91 -16.13 20.95
CA ASP A 253 18.55 -15.86 21.46
C ASP A 253 18.17 -14.37 21.42
N GLN A 254 19.16 -13.48 21.32
CA GLN A 254 18.93 -12.04 21.29
C GLN A 254 19.19 -11.42 19.92
N TRP A 255 19.87 -12.13 19.01
CA TRP A 255 20.31 -11.58 17.73
C TRP A 255 19.79 -12.39 16.56
N GLU A 256 19.20 -11.69 15.60
CA GLU A 256 18.75 -12.23 14.33
C GLU A 256 19.27 -11.36 13.18
N TRP A 257 19.75 -12.00 12.14
CA TRP A 257 20.16 -11.35 10.90
C TRP A 257 19.14 -11.68 9.82
N VAL A 258 18.53 -10.66 9.24
CA VAL A 258 17.50 -10.80 8.21
C VAL A 258 18.03 -10.22 6.91
N ASN A 259 17.86 -10.93 5.81
CA ASN A 259 18.17 -10.44 4.47
C ASN A 259 16.93 -10.54 3.59
N SER A 260 16.64 -9.51 2.80
CA SER A 260 15.62 -9.51 1.75
C SER A 260 16.29 -9.21 0.42
N LEU A 261 15.97 -9.95 -0.64
CA LEU A 261 16.35 -9.57 -1.99
C LEU A 261 15.06 -9.37 -2.79
N THR A 262 14.73 -8.12 -3.08
CA THR A 262 13.52 -7.77 -3.83
C THR A 262 13.87 -7.47 -5.27
N TRP A 263 13.11 -8.03 -6.20
CA TRP A 263 13.11 -7.67 -7.60
C TRP A 263 11.71 -7.22 -7.99
N ALA A 264 11.62 -6.22 -8.87
CA ALA A 264 10.33 -5.73 -9.33
C ALA A 264 10.32 -5.25 -10.80
N GLN A 265 9.13 -5.19 -11.38
CA GLN A 265 8.87 -4.59 -12.68
C GLN A 265 7.59 -3.75 -12.68
N LEU A 266 7.57 -2.71 -13.51
CA LEU A 266 6.38 -1.91 -13.77
C LEU A 266 5.28 -2.73 -14.46
N GLN A 267 4.03 -2.53 -14.05
CA GLN A 267 2.87 -3.13 -14.72
C GLN A 267 2.50 -2.36 -15.99
N THR A 268 2.30 -1.05 -15.85
CA THR A 268 1.94 -0.11 -16.91
C THR A 268 2.99 0.97 -17.10
N ASN A 269 2.92 1.66 -18.24
CA ASN A 269 3.78 2.79 -18.56
C ASN A 269 3.29 4.06 -17.83
N PRO A 270 4.04 4.60 -16.85
CA PRO A 270 3.66 5.80 -16.11
C PRO A 270 3.80 7.11 -16.90
N LEU A 271 4.35 7.06 -18.13
CA LEU A 271 4.65 8.21 -19.00
C LEU A 271 3.95 8.11 -20.37
N GLU A 272 2.94 7.25 -20.51
CA GLU A 272 2.22 7.03 -21.77
C GLU A 272 1.60 8.34 -22.33
N ASP A 273 1.08 9.21 -21.45
CA ASP A 273 0.55 10.54 -21.78
C ASP A 273 1.58 11.49 -22.39
N LYS A 274 2.86 11.23 -22.16
CA LYS A 274 3.99 11.99 -22.71
C LYS A 274 4.58 11.34 -23.96
N GLY A 275 4.02 10.21 -24.43
CA GLY A 275 4.53 9.46 -25.57
C GLY A 275 5.94 8.89 -25.34
N VAL A 276 6.29 8.61 -24.08
CA VAL A 276 7.59 8.04 -23.70
C VAL A 276 7.37 6.65 -23.15
N ASP A 277 8.15 5.68 -23.63
CA ASP A 277 8.07 4.28 -23.23
C ASP A 277 9.33 3.91 -22.42
N PRO A 278 9.32 4.07 -21.08
CA PRO A 278 10.40 3.63 -20.22
C PRO A 278 10.45 2.09 -20.13
N SER A 279 11.65 1.55 -19.85
CA SER A 279 11.78 0.14 -19.51
C SER A 279 10.89 -0.20 -18.31
N LYS A 280 10.40 -1.44 -18.25
CA LYS A 280 9.65 -1.94 -17.09
C LYS A 280 10.55 -2.36 -15.93
N ASP A 281 11.86 -2.44 -16.16
CA ASP A 281 12.81 -2.91 -15.15
C ASP A 281 13.01 -1.89 -14.02
N LEU A 282 12.42 -2.17 -12.85
CA LEU A 282 12.65 -1.37 -11.65
C LEU A 282 14.00 -1.70 -11.00
N GLY A 283 14.61 -2.83 -11.35
CA GLY A 283 15.86 -3.32 -10.78
C GLY A 283 15.65 -4.22 -9.57
N PHE A 284 16.61 -4.18 -8.66
CA PHE A 284 16.58 -4.99 -7.44
C PHE A 284 17.06 -4.21 -6.23
N GLU A 285 16.64 -4.66 -5.07
CA GLU A 285 17.03 -4.13 -3.78
C GLU A 285 17.47 -5.26 -2.85
N TRP A 286 18.57 -5.03 -2.14
CA TRP A 286 19.02 -5.92 -1.08
C TRP A 286 18.93 -5.20 0.26
N ASP A 287 18.07 -5.70 1.13
CA ASP A 287 17.95 -5.25 2.51
C ASP A 287 18.66 -6.22 3.45
N THR A 288 19.41 -5.67 4.40
CA THR A 288 20.03 -6.43 5.48
C THR A 288 19.76 -5.77 6.82
N SER A 289 19.19 -6.53 7.74
CA SER A 289 18.73 -6.03 9.03
C SER A 289 19.27 -6.85 10.18
N PHE A 290 19.76 -6.17 11.21
CA PHE A 290 20.19 -6.75 12.48
C PHE A 290 19.15 -6.44 13.54
N VAL A 291 18.47 -7.49 14.01
CA VAL A 291 17.43 -7.41 15.02
C VAL A 291 18.00 -7.84 16.37
N PHE A 292 17.99 -6.91 17.32
CA PHE A 292 18.40 -7.14 18.70
C PHE A 292 17.19 -7.13 19.63
N LYS A 293 17.01 -8.24 20.35
CA LYS A 293 15.95 -8.46 21.33
C LYS A 293 16.59 -8.75 22.69
N PRO A 294 17.03 -7.73 23.45
CA PRO A 294 17.63 -7.95 24.77
C PRO A 294 16.64 -8.53 25.79
N HIS A 295 15.36 -8.29 25.58
CA HIS A 295 14.23 -8.77 26.37
C HIS A 295 13.01 -8.93 25.45
N ASP A 296 12.04 -9.78 25.81
CA ASP A 296 10.79 -10.01 25.03
C ASP A 296 9.95 -8.76 24.78
N ARG A 297 10.24 -7.65 25.48
CA ARG A 297 9.49 -6.38 25.43
C ARG A 297 10.23 -5.29 24.67
N ILE A 298 11.47 -5.55 24.27
CA ILE A 298 12.34 -4.57 23.63
C ILE A 298 12.84 -5.20 22.34
N MET A 299 12.56 -4.55 21.22
CA MET A 299 13.16 -4.90 19.93
C MET A 299 13.83 -3.66 19.35
N TRP A 300 15.07 -3.81 18.93
CA TRP A 300 15.83 -2.79 18.22
C TRP A 300 16.30 -3.36 16.88
N VAL A 301 15.90 -2.73 15.78
CA VAL A 301 16.22 -3.12 14.42
C VAL A 301 17.11 -2.06 13.79
N ASN A 302 18.25 -2.50 13.25
CA ASN A 302 19.13 -1.69 12.41
C ASN A 302 19.08 -2.27 11.00
N GLU A 303 18.69 -1.47 10.03
CA GLU A 303 18.35 -1.89 8.66
C GLU A 303 19.16 -1.06 7.67
N LEU A 304 19.77 -1.75 6.69
CA LEU A 304 20.45 -1.15 5.55
C LEU A 304 19.77 -1.64 4.29
N GLY A 305 19.35 -0.74 3.42
CA GLY A 305 18.85 -1.08 2.08
C GLY A 305 19.80 -0.61 1.00
N PHE A 306 20.01 -1.46 0.01
CA PHE A 306 20.88 -1.26 -1.13
C PHE A 306 20.07 -1.38 -2.41
N LEU A 307 19.66 -0.25 -2.98
CA LEU A 307 18.87 -0.22 -4.20
C LEU A 307 19.79 -0.09 -5.42
N PHE A 308 19.56 -0.96 -6.38
CA PHE A 308 20.19 -0.98 -7.70
C PHE A 308 19.11 -0.67 -8.73
N PRO A 309 18.86 0.62 -9.03
CA PRO A 309 17.74 1.02 -9.86
C PRO A 309 17.91 0.51 -11.30
N GLY A 310 16.88 -0.12 -11.84
CA GLY A 310 16.85 -0.60 -13.21
C GLY A 310 16.72 0.52 -14.26
N GLU A 311 16.46 0.15 -15.50
CA GLU A 311 16.33 1.12 -16.60
C GLU A 311 15.04 1.96 -16.54
N ALA A 312 14.01 1.50 -15.82
CA ALA A 312 12.76 2.26 -15.66
C ALA A 312 13.04 3.68 -15.16
N TRP A 313 13.87 3.81 -14.12
CA TRP A 313 14.23 5.07 -13.47
C TRP A 313 14.84 6.13 -14.41
N THR A 314 15.37 5.73 -15.56
CA THR A 314 15.97 6.64 -16.54
C THR A 314 14.92 7.46 -17.32
N GLY A 315 13.65 7.03 -17.32
CA GLY A 315 12.59 7.68 -18.10
C GLY A 315 12.85 7.64 -19.62
N ALA A 316 13.56 6.63 -20.12
CA ALA A 316 13.92 6.45 -21.52
C ALA A 316 14.54 7.71 -22.17
N SER A 317 13.77 8.44 -22.98
CA SER A 317 14.24 9.63 -23.68
C SER A 317 14.63 10.78 -22.76
N TYR A 318 14.13 10.79 -21.51
CA TYR A 318 14.52 11.77 -20.49
C TYR A 318 15.93 11.56 -19.94
N ARG A 319 16.47 10.34 -20.02
CA ARG A 319 17.85 9.98 -19.61
C ARG A 319 18.22 10.46 -18.20
N TYR A 320 17.31 10.31 -17.24
CA TYR A 320 17.62 10.53 -15.83
C TYR A 320 18.68 9.53 -15.34
N GLY A 321 19.40 9.89 -14.28
CA GLY A 321 20.37 8.98 -13.65
C GLY A 321 19.67 7.89 -12.84
N ASN A 322 20.20 6.66 -12.91
CA ASN A 322 19.74 5.50 -12.16
C ASN A 322 20.88 4.88 -11.33
N SER A 323 21.73 5.73 -10.75
CA SER A 323 22.87 5.29 -9.96
C SER A 323 22.43 4.56 -8.68
N PHE A 324 23.28 3.63 -8.22
CA PHE A 324 23.12 2.95 -6.94
C PHE A 324 22.83 3.93 -5.80
N THR A 325 21.91 3.57 -4.92
CA THR A 325 21.55 4.33 -3.73
C THR A 325 21.41 3.39 -2.53
N TYR A 326 21.57 3.93 -1.33
CA TYR A 326 21.45 3.18 -0.10
C TYR A 326 20.82 4.01 1.01
N GLY A 327 20.17 3.34 1.94
CA GLY A 327 19.59 3.95 3.13
C GLY A 327 19.95 3.19 4.39
N PHE A 328 19.78 3.86 5.53
CA PHE A 328 19.93 3.26 6.85
C PHE A 328 18.77 3.70 7.74
N ASN A 329 18.18 2.75 8.45
CA ASN A 329 17.19 3.01 9.48
C ASN A 329 17.57 2.29 10.78
N SER A 330 17.32 2.94 11.91
CA SER A 330 17.43 2.34 13.24
C SER A 330 16.15 2.64 14.01
N LYS A 331 15.36 1.60 14.26
CA LYS A 331 14.05 1.69 14.91
C LYS A 331 13.99 0.79 16.14
N ALA A 332 13.39 1.29 17.22
CA ALA A 332 13.22 0.53 18.46
C ALA A 332 11.79 0.63 18.96
N VAL A 333 11.28 -0.48 19.49
CA VAL A 333 9.94 -0.58 20.08
C VAL A 333 10.05 -1.14 21.49
N ILE A 334 9.23 -0.58 22.38
CA ILE A 334 9.13 -0.98 23.78
C ILE A 334 7.65 -1.27 24.06
N SER A 335 7.36 -2.52 24.42
CA SER A 335 6.01 -2.96 24.80
C SER A 335 5.85 -2.95 26.32
N PHE A 336 4.75 -2.38 26.82
CA PHE A 336 4.51 -2.19 28.26
C PHE A 336 3.62 -3.28 28.86
#